data_AF-A0A5R8QGQ3-F1
#
_entry.id   AF-A0A5R8QGQ3-F1
#
_cell.length_a   1.000
_cell.length_b   1.000
_cell.length_c   1.000
_cell.angle_alpha   90.00
_cell.angle_beta   90.00
_cell.angle_gamma   90.00
#
_symmetry.space_group_name_H-M   'P 1'
#
loop_
_entity.id
_entity.type
_entity.pdbx_description
1 polymer ?
#
loop_
_entity_poly.entity_id
_entity_poly.type
_entity_poly.pdbx_seq_one_letter_code
_entity_poly.pdbx_strand_id
1 'polypeptide(L)'
;MRKIAHSLGVILLVLSIFCFMSVPTHAIAVDPSVTNDLNDILQTEDNTPVIDESQFPFINANAALMVNADTGQILYYDTIDKPMNVYSVSKLMSAYIVLQKIAENDPSFTWDTKIKIDDDLSLISTTSGFSNVPLQAGESYTVKDLLDASLIVSANAALMALARTISGDEASFVKLMNQTAAEIGLSQSKFTTSTGLSGGDISPFGIDIGEGDNIMTARDVGLLSMHLINEYPEVIDITKQSEFTFGAYTSYPEDLVSANHMLPGLPDEYQGMTGLKTGSDIYEYTSSFAGYTENNGLNIITVIIGCRNADDRNVETAKMLDFAYKTLDQYIVVAPDSSINGIGGFETRQASKGVVSAAVKEKFVLLTTNTKFNVQAEFIPTHPQYNDTYNKFQGNILAGEKLGNIAVKGVNLLYLKDSTETYAYVPVYATEDVGEGFFLFNWIEELKDIIVGVFV
;
A
#
# COMPACT_ATOMS: atom_id res chain seq x y z
N MET A 1 -65.10 33.17 27.27
CA MET A 1 -65.36 31.75 26.92
C MET A 1 -65.72 31.53 25.44
N ARG A 2 -65.17 32.30 24.48
CA ARG A 2 -65.43 32.11 23.03
C ARG A 2 -64.18 31.87 22.16
N LYS A 3 -62.98 31.80 22.77
CA LYS A 3 -61.71 31.53 22.06
C LYS A 3 -61.12 30.12 22.29
N ILE A 4 -61.74 29.28 23.13
CA ILE A 4 -61.30 27.89 23.36
C ILE A 4 -62.05 26.90 22.45
N ALA A 5 -63.19 27.29 21.88
CA ALA A 5 -64.00 26.42 21.01
C ALA A 5 -63.50 26.31 19.56
N HIS A 6 -62.69 27.27 19.07
CA HIS A 6 -62.14 27.20 17.70
C HIS A 6 -60.85 26.36 17.61
N SER A 7 -60.11 26.21 18.71
CA SER A 7 -58.87 25.42 18.71
C SER A 7 -59.13 23.91 18.84
N LEU A 8 -60.24 23.48 19.44
CA LEU A 8 -60.62 22.06 19.47
C LEU A 8 -61.29 21.58 18.17
N GLY A 9 -61.97 22.47 17.44
CA GLY A 9 -62.65 22.12 16.18
C GLY A 9 -61.70 21.80 15.03
N VAL A 10 -60.53 22.45 14.97
CA VAL A 10 -59.53 22.18 13.93
C VAL A 10 -58.73 20.92 14.24
N ILE A 11 -58.48 20.61 15.51
CA ILE A 11 -57.76 19.38 15.92
C ILE A 11 -58.61 18.13 15.68
N LEU A 12 -59.94 18.20 15.86
CA LEU A 12 -60.86 17.07 15.57
C LEU A 12 -61.19 16.89 14.08
N LEU A 13 -61.03 17.92 13.24
CA LEU A 13 -61.17 17.78 11.79
C LEU A 13 -59.92 17.14 11.15
N VAL A 14 -58.73 17.39 11.70
CA VAL A 14 -57.49 16.76 11.23
C VAL A 14 -57.41 15.28 11.66
N LEU A 15 -58.06 14.89 12.76
CA LEU A 15 -58.16 13.49 13.20
C LEU A 15 -59.27 12.67 12.52
N SER A 16 -60.21 13.30 11.80
CA SER A 16 -61.30 12.59 11.11
C SER A 16 -61.08 12.39 9.61
N ILE A 17 -60.06 13.01 9.03
CA ILE A 17 -59.52 12.66 7.69
C ILE A 17 -58.49 11.50 7.81
N PHE A 18 -58.40 10.86 8.98
CA PHE A 18 -57.56 9.68 9.22
C PHE A 18 -58.29 8.33 9.06
N CYS A 19 -59.56 8.33 8.63
CA CYS A 19 -60.29 7.11 8.33
C CYS A 19 -60.86 7.17 6.91
N PHE A 20 -60.49 6.19 6.08
CA PHE A 20 -60.95 5.96 4.71
C PHE A 20 -60.30 6.79 3.60
N MET A 21 -59.01 6.57 3.36
CA MET A 21 -58.54 6.31 1.99
C MET A 21 -57.53 5.17 2.02
N SER A 22 -58.02 3.96 1.73
CA SER A 22 -57.18 2.86 1.28
C SER A 22 -56.61 3.25 -0.09
N VAL A 23 -55.50 3.98 -0.09
CA VAL A 23 -54.65 4.07 -1.27
C VAL A 23 -54.01 2.69 -1.42
N PRO A 24 -54.11 2.03 -2.58
CA PRO A 24 -53.42 0.77 -2.78
C PRO A 24 -51.94 1.04 -2.59
N THR A 25 -51.38 0.53 -1.50
CA THR A 25 -49.95 0.26 -1.40
C THR A 25 -49.64 -0.70 -2.52
N HIS A 26 -49.32 -0.16 -3.70
CA HIS A 26 -48.30 -0.79 -4.51
C HIS A 26 -47.03 -0.60 -3.69
N ALA A 27 -46.84 -1.52 -2.74
CA ALA A 27 -45.49 -1.92 -2.42
C ALA A 27 -44.88 -2.18 -3.80
N ILE A 28 -43.93 -1.34 -4.21
CA ILE A 28 -42.88 -1.86 -5.06
C ILE A 28 -42.33 -3.00 -4.21
N ALA A 29 -42.78 -4.21 -4.51
CA ALA A 29 -42.06 -5.39 -4.13
C ALA A 29 -40.72 -5.17 -4.81
N VAL A 30 -39.77 -4.59 -4.07
CA VAL A 30 -38.38 -4.92 -4.28
C VAL A 30 -38.40 -6.41 -4.13
N ASP A 31 -38.27 -7.09 -5.26
CA ASP A 31 -38.20 -8.52 -5.32
C ASP A 31 -37.15 -8.95 -4.30
N PRO A 32 -37.52 -9.67 -3.22
CA PRO A 32 -36.56 -10.10 -2.22
C PRO A 32 -35.55 -11.08 -2.81
N SER A 33 -35.68 -11.47 -4.08
CA SER A 33 -34.77 -12.38 -4.78
C SER A 33 -33.53 -11.72 -5.39
N VAL A 34 -33.26 -10.43 -5.13
CA VAL A 34 -31.91 -9.86 -5.34
C VAL A 34 -31.31 -9.36 -4.03
N THR A 35 -31.36 -10.23 -3.01
CA THR A 35 -30.43 -10.16 -1.89
C THR A 35 -29.14 -10.85 -2.31
N ASN A 36 -28.19 -10.12 -2.90
CA ASN A 36 -26.83 -10.63 -2.95
C ASN A 36 -26.23 -10.46 -1.55
N ASP A 37 -26.54 -11.43 -0.68
CA ASP A 37 -25.76 -11.65 0.52
C ASP A 37 -24.32 -11.95 0.07
N LEU A 38 -23.29 -11.44 0.76
CA LEU A 38 -21.87 -11.69 0.40
C LEU A 38 -21.58 -13.21 0.24
N ASN A 39 -22.38 -14.03 0.93
CA ASN A 39 -22.33 -15.49 0.91
C ASN A 39 -22.98 -16.14 -0.34
N ASP A 40 -23.90 -15.47 -1.04
CA ASP A 40 -24.61 -16.02 -2.20
C ASP A 40 -23.80 -15.91 -3.52
N ILE A 41 -22.69 -15.17 -3.51
CA ILE A 41 -21.81 -14.99 -4.67
C ILE A 41 -20.78 -16.14 -4.82
N LEU A 42 -20.58 -16.97 -3.79
CA LEU A 42 -19.29 -17.65 -3.59
C LEU A 42 -19.32 -19.16 -3.26
N GLN A 43 -20.43 -19.87 -3.49
CA GLN A 43 -20.52 -21.30 -3.16
C GLN A 43 -20.38 -22.24 -4.37
N THR A 44 -19.25 -22.95 -4.45
CA THR A 44 -19.18 -24.31 -5.03
C THR A 44 -18.30 -25.24 -4.17
N GLU A 45 -18.29 -26.55 -4.43
CA GLU A 45 -17.70 -27.58 -3.54
C GLU A 45 -16.22 -27.95 -3.82
N ASP A 46 -15.44 -27.14 -4.56
CA ASP A 46 -14.05 -27.49 -4.88
C ASP A 46 -13.01 -26.81 -3.97
N ASN A 47 -12.26 -27.59 -3.18
CA ASN A 47 -11.14 -27.14 -2.34
C ASN A 47 -9.87 -26.82 -3.17
N THR A 48 -10.03 -26.31 -4.39
CA THR A 48 -8.91 -25.99 -5.27
C THR A 48 -8.20 -24.72 -4.78
N PRO A 49 -6.86 -24.73 -4.65
CA PRO A 49 -6.08 -23.54 -4.29
C PRO A 49 -6.31 -22.38 -5.25
N VAL A 50 -6.29 -21.15 -4.74
CA VAL A 50 -6.28 -19.94 -5.59
C VAL A 50 -4.99 -19.88 -6.42
N ILE A 51 -3.88 -20.25 -5.81
CA ILE A 51 -2.57 -20.38 -6.48
C ILE A 51 -2.15 -21.84 -6.43
N ASP A 52 -1.96 -22.45 -7.59
CA ASP A 52 -1.44 -23.80 -7.76
C ASP A 52 0.10 -23.77 -7.78
N GLU A 53 0.66 -24.01 -6.60
CA GLU A 53 2.12 -24.02 -6.38
C GLU A 53 2.84 -25.08 -7.22
N SER A 54 2.15 -26.11 -7.74
CA SER A 54 2.77 -27.10 -8.61
C SER A 54 3.21 -26.53 -9.98
N GLN A 55 2.70 -25.35 -10.33
CA GLN A 55 3.07 -24.62 -11.55
C GLN A 55 4.26 -23.69 -11.34
N PHE A 56 4.76 -23.55 -10.11
CA PHE A 56 5.84 -22.64 -9.79
C PHE A 56 7.13 -23.02 -10.54
N PRO A 57 7.80 -22.04 -11.17
CA PRO A 57 9.14 -22.27 -11.69
C PRO A 57 10.12 -22.50 -10.53
N PHE A 58 11.15 -23.31 -10.80
CA PHE A 58 12.32 -23.35 -9.92
C PHE A 58 13.10 -22.04 -10.03
N ILE A 59 13.30 -21.37 -8.90
CA ILE A 59 14.04 -20.11 -8.80
C ILE A 59 15.34 -20.35 -8.05
N ASN A 60 16.47 -20.01 -8.68
CA ASN A 60 17.80 -20.24 -8.11
C ASN A 60 18.27 -19.05 -7.24
N ALA A 61 17.67 -18.91 -6.07
CA ALA A 61 17.97 -17.86 -5.08
C ALA A 61 17.94 -18.42 -3.65
N ASN A 62 18.48 -17.68 -2.68
CA ASN A 62 18.36 -18.06 -1.26
C ASN A 62 16.93 -17.82 -0.72
N ALA A 63 16.25 -16.80 -1.24
CA ALA A 63 14.82 -16.56 -1.03
C ALA A 63 14.22 -15.82 -2.23
N ALA A 64 12.94 -16.06 -2.49
CA ALA A 64 12.20 -15.42 -3.58
C ALA A 64 10.74 -15.17 -3.20
N LEU A 65 10.20 -14.02 -3.58
CA LEU A 65 8.83 -13.62 -3.30
C LEU A 65 8.26 -12.85 -4.49
N MET A 66 6.99 -13.09 -4.82
CA MET A 66 6.26 -12.28 -5.78
C MET A 66 4.92 -11.88 -5.20
N VAL A 67 4.55 -10.62 -5.35
CA VAL A 67 3.37 -10.03 -4.73
C VAL A 67 2.62 -9.17 -5.74
N ASN A 68 1.30 -9.24 -5.73
CA ASN A 68 0.45 -8.22 -6.32
C ASN A 68 0.59 -6.92 -5.50
N ALA A 69 1.17 -5.87 -6.10
CA ALA A 69 1.47 -4.63 -5.41
C ALA A 69 0.23 -3.88 -4.90
N ASP A 70 -0.90 -4.04 -5.58
CA ASP A 70 -2.14 -3.31 -5.27
C ASP A 70 -2.86 -3.95 -4.06
N THR A 71 -2.73 -5.26 -3.88
CA THR A 71 -3.51 -6.02 -2.90
C THR A 71 -2.67 -6.65 -1.79
N GLY A 72 -1.35 -6.74 -1.97
CA GLY A 72 -0.44 -7.47 -1.10
C GLY A 72 -0.57 -8.99 -1.21
N GLN A 73 -1.31 -9.52 -2.20
CA GLN A 73 -1.47 -10.96 -2.41
C GLN A 73 -0.13 -11.59 -2.79
N ILE A 74 0.30 -12.62 -2.07
CA ILE A 74 1.48 -13.41 -2.40
C ILE A 74 1.13 -14.37 -3.54
N LEU A 75 1.91 -14.31 -4.61
CA LEU A 75 1.74 -15.06 -5.85
C LEU A 75 2.80 -16.16 -6.02
N TYR A 76 3.95 -15.97 -5.38
CA TYR A 76 5.05 -16.92 -5.31
C TYR A 76 5.80 -16.68 -4.01
N TYR A 77 6.29 -17.75 -3.37
CA TYR A 77 7.14 -17.64 -2.20
C TYR A 77 8.10 -18.83 -2.08
N ASP A 78 9.34 -18.55 -1.69
CA ASP A 78 10.34 -19.51 -1.24
C ASP A 78 11.20 -18.86 -0.15
N THR A 79 11.24 -19.50 1.03
CA THR A 79 12.11 -19.12 2.16
C THR A 79 11.94 -17.65 2.59
N ILE A 80 10.71 -17.12 2.49
CA ILE A 80 10.44 -15.67 2.59
C ILE A 80 10.55 -15.07 4.00
N ASP A 81 10.54 -15.91 5.04
CA ASP A 81 10.52 -15.50 6.46
C ASP A 81 11.86 -15.65 7.17
N LYS A 82 12.93 -16.00 6.44
CA LYS A 82 14.28 -16.15 6.99
C LYS A 82 15.05 -14.82 6.86
N PRO A 83 15.56 -14.24 7.96
CA PRO A 83 16.39 -13.04 7.88
C PRO A 83 17.72 -13.31 7.18
N MET A 84 18.09 -12.45 6.25
CA MET A 84 19.30 -12.54 5.43
C MET A 84 19.88 -11.16 5.16
N ASN A 85 21.16 -11.10 4.79
CA ASN A 85 21.77 -9.89 4.27
C ASN A 85 21.12 -9.53 2.93
N VAL A 86 20.64 -8.29 2.82
CA VAL A 86 20.04 -7.76 1.58
C VAL A 86 20.86 -6.62 0.99
N TYR A 87 22.01 -6.31 1.62
CA TYR A 87 22.96 -5.29 1.18
C TYR A 87 22.26 -3.97 0.83
N SER A 88 22.56 -3.38 -0.32
CA SER A 88 21.98 -2.10 -0.75
C SER A 88 20.47 -2.11 -1.00
N VAL A 89 19.78 -3.26 -0.98
CA VAL A 89 18.30 -3.27 -0.97
C VAL A 89 17.77 -2.59 0.29
N SER A 90 18.51 -2.67 1.42
CA SER A 90 18.14 -1.99 2.66
C SER A 90 18.09 -0.47 2.56
N LYS A 91 18.68 0.15 1.51
CA LYS A 91 18.53 1.58 1.23
C LYS A 91 17.09 2.01 1.02
N LEU A 92 16.20 1.08 0.66
CA LEU A 92 14.76 1.34 0.59
C LEU A 92 14.20 1.81 1.94
N MET A 93 14.75 1.35 3.07
CA MET A 93 14.31 1.79 4.40
C MET A 93 14.70 3.25 4.66
N SER A 94 15.92 3.61 4.26
CA SER A 94 16.40 5.00 4.37
C SER A 94 15.65 5.92 3.41
N ALA A 95 15.37 5.46 2.19
CA ALA A 95 14.55 6.20 1.23
C ALA A 95 13.13 6.42 1.74
N TYR A 96 12.52 5.41 2.37
CA TYR A 96 11.21 5.54 3.02
C TYR A 96 11.21 6.67 4.06
N ILE A 97 12.23 6.74 4.92
CA ILE A 97 12.36 7.81 5.92
C ILE A 97 12.60 9.18 5.28
N VAL A 98 13.42 9.26 4.22
CA VAL A 98 13.69 10.52 3.50
C VAL A 98 12.40 11.04 2.87
N LEU A 99 11.64 10.17 2.19
CA LEU A 99 10.39 10.51 1.54
C LEU A 99 9.31 10.87 2.57
N GLN A 100 9.22 10.13 3.67
CA GLN A 100 8.38 10.49 4.81
C GLN A 100 8.70 11.90 5.31
N LYS A 101 9.98 12.23 5.48
CA LYS A 101 10.40 13.55 5.95
C LYS A 101 10.03 14.67 4.97
N ILE A 102 10.11 14.41 3.67
CA ILE A 102 9.67 15.34 2.62
C ILE A 102 8.14 15.52 2.67
N ALA A 103 7.38 14.44 2.85
CA ALA A 103 5.93 14.45 2.91
C ALA A 103 5.37 15.22 4.13
N GLU A 104 6.18 15.43 5.18
CA GLU A 104 5.83 16.33 6.29
C GLU A 104 5.65 17.81 5.84
N ASN A 105 6.09 18.17 4.63
CA ASN A 105 6.04 19.53 4.08
C ASN A 105 6.73 20.59 4.96
N ASP A 106 7.79 20.18 5.66
CA ASP A 106 8.64 21.06 6.44
C ASP A 106 9.54 21.88 5.48
N PRO A 107 9.44 23.23 5.47
CA PRO A 107 10.25 24.07 4.57
C PRO A 107 11.76 23.97 4.84
N SER A 108 12.19 23.41 5.97
CA SER A 108 13.60 23.16 6.26
C SER A 108 14.17 21.95 5.52
N PHE A 109 13.33 20.99 5.10
CA PHE A 109 13.74 19.77 4.41
C PHE A 109 12.82 19.50 3.22
N THR A 110 13.25 19.97 2.05
CA THR A 110 12.54 19.84 0.78
C THR A 110 13.47 19.20 -0.26
N TRP A 111 12.92 18.80 -1.41
CA TRP A 111 13.70 18.30 -2.55
C TRP A 111 14.87 19.23 -2.94
N ASP A 112 14.68 20.54 -2.84
CA ASP A 112 15.65 21.56 -3.22
C ASP A 112 16.60 21.96 -2.08
N THR A 113 16.41 21.43 -0.86
CA THR A 113 17.28 21.71 0.27
C THR A 113 18.71 21.27 -0.08
N LYS A 114 19.66 22.20 0.05
CA LYS A 114 21.07 21.95 -0.24
C LYS A 114 21.81 21.44 0.98
N ILE A 115 22.41 20.26 0.87
CA ILE A 115 23.21 19.62 1.91
C ILE A 115 24.68 19.80 1.56
N LYS A 116 25.44 20.41 2.48
CA LYS A 116 26.88 20.64 2.31
C LYS A 116 27.66 19.39 2.68
N ILE A 117 28.57 18.97 1.81
CA ILE A 117 29.42 17.79 2.01
C ILE A 117 30.65 18.15 2.85
N ASP A 118 30.94 17.32 3.85
CA ASP A 118 32.13 17.41 4.68
C ASP A 118 33.28 16.54 4.14
N ASP A 119 34.46 16.64 4.75
CA ASP A 119 35.65 15.89 4.32
C ASP A 119 35.46 14.37 4.47
N ASP A 120 34.72 13.93 5.49
CA ASP A 120 34.47 12.50 5.77
C ASP A 120 33.58 11.87 4.68
N LEU A 121 32.47 12.52 4.34
CA LEU A 121 31.58 12.08 3.26
C LEU A 121 32.27 12.11 1.91
N SER A 122 33.13 13.11 1.66
CA SER A 122 33.94 13.17 0.45
C SER A 122 34.92 11.98 0.37
N LEU A 123 35.59 11.64 1.47
CA LEU A 123 36.47 10.47 1.54
C LEU A 123 35.71 9.14 1.33
N ILE A 124 34.57 8.96 2.01
CA ILE A 124 33.72 7.77 1.84
C ILE A 124 33.26 7.64 0.38
N SER A 125 32.89 8.76 -0.26
CA SER A 125 32.39 8.78 -1.63
C SER A 125 33.39 8.29 -2.68
N THR A 126 34.69 8.28 -2.35
CA THR A 126 35.77 7.85 -3.26
C THR A 126 36.44 6.55 -2.81
N THR A 127 35.87 5.86 -1.82
CA THR A 127 36.41 4.61 -1.28
C THR A 127 36.22 3.46 -2.26
N SER A 128 37.33 2.79 -2.62
CA SER A 128 37.31 1.62 -3.51
C SER A 128 36.47 0.49 -2.93
N GLY A 129 35.61 -0.11 -3.76
CA GLY A 129 34.70 -1.18 -3.37
C GLY A 129 33.33 -0.71 -2.89
N PHE A 130 33.16 0.60 -2.65
CA PHE A 130 31.84 1.16 -2.32
C PHE A 130 31.19 1.75 -3.56
N SER A 131 29.92 1.40 -3.80
CA SER A 131 29.09 2.10 -4.79
C SER A 131 28.88 3.55 -4.36
N ASN A 132 29.31 4.50 -5.18
CA ASN A 132 29.24 5.93 -4.91
C ASN A 132 29.25 6.75 -6.20
N VAL A 133 28.83 8.00 -6.05
CA VAL A 133 29.20 9.12 -6.92
C VAL A 133 30.22 9.96 -6.18
N PRO A 134 31.24 10.54 -6.84
CA PRO A 134 32.19 11.42 -6.17
C PRO A 134 31.48 12.65 -5.57
N LEU A 135 31.68 12.88 -4.28
CA LEU A 135 31.18 14.07 -3.58
C LEU A 135 32.34 14.99 -3.22
N GLN A 136 32.25 16.26 -3.58
CA GLN A 136 33.29 17.23 -3.30
C GLN A 136 33.08 17.90 -1.94
N ALA A 137 34.08 17.82 -1.06
CA ALA A 137 34.05 18.53 0.22
C ALA A 137 33.86 20.04 0.02
N GLY A 138 32.95 20.63 0.81
CA GLY A 138 32.59 22.04 0.76
C GLY A 138 31.50 22.38 -0.27
N GLU A 139 31.26 21.51 -1.25
CA GLU A 139 30.17 21.65 -2.22
C GLU A 139 28.82 21.27 -1.60
N SER A 140 27.71 21.66 -2.24
CA SER A 140 26.37 21.32 -1.78
C SER A 140 25.52 20.73 -2.89
N TYR A 141 24.84 19.64 -2.58
CA TYR A 141 23.95 18.90 -3.47
C TYR A 141 22.53 18.97 -2.92
N THR A 142 21.52 18.90 -3.79
CA THR A 142 20.13 18.91 -3.35
C THR A 142 19.75 17.56 -2.71
N VAL A 143 18.69 17.54 -1.88
CA VAL A 143 18.10 16.28 -1.39
C VAL A 143 17.75 15.38 -2.57
N LYS A 144 17.23 15.95 -3.66
CA LYS A 144 16.94 15.21 -4.90
C LYS A 144 18.19 14.55 -5.48
N ASP A 145 19.27 15.30 -5.70
CA ASP A 145 20.53 14.76 -6.24
C ASP A 145 21.02 13.56 -5.41
N LEU A 146 20.99 13.70 -4.09
CA LEU A 146 21.51 12.69 -3.17
C LEU A 146 20.62 11.45 -3.13
N LEU A 147 19.29 11.61 -3.13
CA LEU A 147 18.37 10.47 -3.12
C LEU A 147 18.39 9.74 -4.47
N ASP A 148 18.42 10.49 -5.58
CA ASP A 148 18.55 9.93 -6.94
C ASP A 148 19.83 9.09 -7.05
N ALA A 149 20.99 9.64 -6.66
CA ALA A 149 22.23 8.88 -6.67
C ALA A 149 22.19 7.64 -5.76
N SER A 150 21.51 7.73 -4.61
CA SER A 150 21.38 6.62 -3.66
C SER A 150 20.52 5.47 -4.21
N LEU A 151 19.48 5.77 -4.97
CA LEU A 151 18.56 4.76 -5.50
C LEU A 151 18.97 4.25 -6.89
N ILE A 152 19.47 5.11 -7.77
CA ILE A 152 19.81 4.78 -9.16
C ILE A 152 21.17 4.07 -9.25
N VAL A 153 22.22 4.61 -8.61
CA VAL A 153 23.59 4.03 -8.63
C VAL A 153 24.08 3.53 -7.28
N SER A 154 23.17 3.45 -6.30
CA SER A 154 23.47 2.89 -4.99
C SER A 154 24.51 3.67 -4.17
N ALA A 155 24.61 4.99 -4.37
CA ALA A 155 25.64 5.82 -3.75
C ALA A 155 25.52 5.87 -2.22
N ASN A 156 26.52 5.32 -1.52
CA ASN A 156 26.53 5.20 -0.06
C ASN A 156 26.67 6.56 0.64
N ALA A 157 27.68 7.35 0.28
CA ALA A 157 27.96 8.64 0.92
C ALA A 157 26.82 9.63 0.71
N ALA A 158 26.13 9.58 -0.44
CA ALA A 158 24.98 10.41 -0.71
C ALA A 158 23.83 10.13 0.27
N LEU A 159 23.54 8.85 0.53
CA LEU A 159 22.51 8.45 1.49
C LEU A 159 22.92 8.76 2.94
N MET A 160 24.19 8.59 3.28
CA MET A 160 24.72 8.97 4.59
C MET A 160 24.62 10.48 4.83
N ALA A 161 24.80 11.31 3.80
CA ALA A 161 24.59 12.76 3.90
C ALA A 161 23.13 13.11 4.24
N LEU A 162 22.17 12.42 3.60
CA LEU A 162 20.74 12.54 3.92
C LEU A 162 20.46 12.08 5.36
N ALA A 163 20.97 10.91 5.75
CA ALA A 163 20.80 10.34 7.09
C ALA A 163 21.31 11.28 8.20
N ARG A 164 22.54 11.80 8.04
CA ARG A 164 23.13 12.78 8.97
C ARG A 164 22.34 14.08 9.02
N THR A 165 21.77 14.53 7.90
CA THR A 165 20.94 15.75 7.88
C THR A 165 19.63 15.54 8.65
N ILE A 166 19.01 14.38 8.51
CA ILE A 166 17.72 14.06 9.16
C ILE A 166 17.89 13.81 10.66
N SER A 167 18.93 13.07 11.06
CA SER A 167 19.06 12.57 12.45
C SER A 167 20.29 13.08 13.19
N GLY A 168 21.11 13.93 12.58
CA GLY A 168 22.36 14.46 13.13
C GLY A 168 23.57 13.54 12.89
N ASP A 169 23.40 12.23 13.12
CA ASP A 169 24.45 11.22 12.91
C ASP A 169 23.88 9.87 12.44
N GLU A 170 24.78 8.98 12.00
CA GLU A 170 24.46 7.65 11.49
C GLU A 170 23.77 6.77 12.56
N ALA A 171 24.25 6.81 13.80
CA ALA A 171 23.73 5.98 14.89
C ALA A 171 22.27 6.34 15.23
N SER A 172 21.99 7.64 15.26
CA SER A 172 20.65 8.20 15.49
C SER A 172 19.72 7.88 14.33
N PHE A 173 20.22 7.91 13.10
CA PHE A 173 19.45 7.49 11.93
C PHE A 173 19.14 5.99 11.95
N VAL A 174 20.10 5.14 12.30
CA VAL A 174 19.89 3.67 12.44
C VAL A 174 18.87 3.36 13.54
N LYS A 175 18.86 4.12 14.63
CA LYS A 175 17.81 4.02 15.65
C LYS A 175 16.44 4.36 15.06
N LEU A 176 16.35 5.44 14.27
CA LEU A 176 15.13 5.82 13.57
C LEU A 176 14.69 4.73 12.58
N MET A 177 15.61 4.14 11.80
CA MET A 177 15.32 3.02 10.90
C MET A 177 14.66 1.84 11.63
N ASN A 178 15.22 1.40 12.74
CA ASN A 178 14.66 0.28 13.50
C ASN A 178 13.33 0.63 14.19
N GLN A 179 13.14 1.89 14.61
CA GLN A 179 11.86 2.36 15.12
C GLN A 179 10.79 2.33 14.03
N THR A 180 11.07 2.95 12.88
CA THR A 180 10.14 2.99 11.75
C THR A 180 9.85 1.58 11.21
N ALA A 181 10.84 0.68 11.18
CA ALA A 181 10.65 -0.72 10.84
C ALA A 181 9.61 -1.41 11.74
N ALA A 182 9.67 -1.18 13.06
CA ALA A 182 8.67 -1.71 13.98
C ALA A 182 7.29 -1.07 13.76
N GLU A 183 7.22 0.24 13.48
CA GLU A 183 5.98 0.98 13.23
C GLU A 183 5.24 0.49 11.97
N ILE A 184 5.99 0.17 10.91
CA ILE A 184 5.42 -0.31 9.62
C ILE A 184 5.39 -1.84 9.50
N GLY A 185 5.71 -2.56 10.59
CA GLY A 185 5.51 -4.02 10.68
C GLY A 185 6.62 -4.89 10.09
N LEU A 186 7.83 -4.36 9.86
CA LEU A 186 9.01 -5.12 9.43
C LEU A 186 9.66 -5.88 10.60
N SER A 187 8.88 -6.76 11.22
CA SER A 187 9.18 -7.34 12.54
C SER A 187 10.43 -8.25 12.58
N GLN A 188 10.93 -8.69 11.42
CA GLN A 188 12.09 -9.58 11.30
C GLN A 188 13.32 -8.87 10.71
N SER A 189 13.24 -7.56 10.52
CA SER A 189 14.30 -6.74 9.97
C SER A 189 15.11 -6.05 11.08
N LYS A 190 16.41 -5.90 10.85
CA LYS A 190 17.30 -5.16 11.73
C LYS A 190 18.33 -4.40 10.89
N PHE A 191 18.45 -3.11 11.17
CA PHE A 191 19.40 -2.22 10.51
C PHE A 191 20.57 -1.89 11.44
N THR A 192 21.78 -1.97 10.90
CA THR A 192 23.05 -1.55 11.50
C THR A 192 23.58 -0.28 10.85
N THR A 193 23.31 -0.05 9.56
CA THR A 193 23.74 1.15 8.80
C THR A 193 22.61 1.69 7.93
N SER A 194 22.71 2.94 7.48
CA SER A 194 21.78 3.58 6.54
C SER A 194 21.88 3.08 5.11
N THR A 195 22.95 2.37 4.76
CA THR A 195 23.29 2.07 3.35
C THR A 195 23.25 0.59 3.01
N GLY A 196 23.39 -0.31 3.98
CA GLY A 196 23.59 -1.73 3.74
C GLY A 196 25.06 -2.13 3.57
N LEU A 197 26.00 -1.19 3.73
CA LEU A 197 27.36 -1.53 4.16
C LEU A 197 27.29 -2.15 5.56
N SER A 198 28.28 -2.98 5.92
CA SER A 198 28.42 -3.43 7.30
C SER A 198 28.89 -2.26 8.17
N GLY A 199 28.63 -2.29 9.48
CA GLY A 199 29.23 -1.28 10.34
C GLY A 199 30.76 -1.40 10.43
N GLY A 200 31.31 -2.59 10.11
CA GLY A 200 32.75 -2.79 9.95
C GLY A 200 33.33 -1.98 8.79
N ASP A 201 32.60 -1.86 7.69
CA ASP A 201 33.00 -1.10 6.49
C ASP A 201 33.15 0.40 6.76
N ILE A 202 32.30 0.95 7.64
CA ILE A 202 32.31 2.39 7.95
C ILE A 202 33.13 2.76 9.19
N SER A 203 33.51 1.78 10.00
CA SER A 203 34.34 1.97 11.20
C SER A 203 35.67 2.70 10.94
N PRO A 204 36.39 2.49 9.80
CA PRO A 204 37.65 3.20 9.53
C PRO A 204 37.47 4.71 9.33
N PHE A 205 36.25 5.18 9.09
CA PHE A 205 35.89 6.60 8.99
C PHE A 205 35.46 7.21 10.33
N GLY A 206 35.70 6.52 11.45
CA GLY A 206 35.36 7.01 12.79
C GLY A 206 33.88 6.88 13.16
N ILE A 207 33.11 6.10 12.42
CA ILE A 207 31.69 5.84 12.67
C ILE A 207 31.55 4.47 13.36
N ASP A 208 31.52 4.48 14.69
CA ASP A 208 31.41 3.24 15.49
C ASP A 208 29.94 2.94 15.84
N ILE A 209 29.34 2.02 15.08
CA ILE A 209 27.97 1.53 15.29
C ILE A 209 27.88 0.00 15.37
N GLY A 210 29.03 -0.67 15.57
CA GLY A 210 29.19 -2.12 15.65
C GLY A 210 29.35 -2.82 14.29
N GLU A 211 29.96 -4.00 14.25
CA GLU A 211 30.37 -4.69 13.00
C GLU A 211 29.24 -5.43 12.24
N GLY A 212 27.97 -5.17 12.55
CA GLY A 212 26.84 -5.92 11.99
C GLY A 212 26.44 -5.51 10.57
N ASP A 213 25.74 -6.40 9.88
CA ASP A 213 25.05 -6.13 8.61
C ASP A 213 23.61 -5.66 8.83
N ASN A 214 23.02 -5.10 7.78
CA ASN A 214 21.57 -4.97 7.66
C ASN A 214 20.96 -6.31 7.25
N ILE A 215 19.98 -6.80 8.02
CA ILE A 215 19.24 -8.03 7.72
C ILE A 215 17.76 -7.74 7.52
N MET A 216 17.17 -8.41 6.54
CA MET A 216 15.73 -8.37 6.26
C MET A 216 15.26 -9.75 5.79
N THR A 217 13.96 -10.02 5.88
CA THR A 217 13.32 -11.17 5.22
C THR A 217 12.82 -10.75 3.83
N ALA A 218 12.56 -11.71 2.94
CA ALA A 218 11.96 -11.37 1.64
C ALA A 218 10.55 -10.76 1.83
N ARG A 219 9.79 -11.25 2.83
CA ARG A 219 8.50 -10.67 3.22
C ARG A 219 8.62 -9.21 3.63
N ASP A 220 9.57 -8.87 4.50
CA ASP A 220 9.76 -7.49 4.97
C ASP A 220 10.21 -6.57 3.84
N VAL A 221 11.06 -7.05 2.92
CA VAL A 221 11.43 -6.28 1.72
C VAL A 221 10.21 -6.02 0.82
N GLY A 222 9.36 -7.04 0.63
CA GLY A 222 8.11 -6.89 -0.12
C GLY A 222 7.15 -5.90 0.53
N LEU A 223 6.99 -5.97 1.85
CA LEU A 223 6.15 -5.07 2.63
C LEU A 223 6.66 -3.63 2.58
N LEU A 224 7.98 -3.42 2.77
CA LEU A 224 8.61 -2.11 2.63
C LEU A 224 8.45 -1.53 1.22
N SER A 225 8.60 -2.36 0.19
CA SER A 225 8.40 -1.93 -1.21
C SER A 225 6.96 -1.47 -1.45
N MET A 226 5.98 -2.21 -0.91
CA MET A 226 4.57 -1.85 -0.99
C MET A 226 4.26 -0.55 -0.24
N HIS A 227 4.84 -0.35 0.95
CA HIS A 227 4.74 0.91 1.69
C HIS A 227 5.30 2.09 0.88
N LEU A 228 6.50 1.93 0.30
CA LEU A 228 7.11 2.97 -0.54
C LEU A 228 6.23 3.36 -1.74
N ILE A 229 5.79 2.38 -2.52
CA ILE A 229 5.02 2.64 -3.75
C ILE A 229 3.67 3.29 -3.45
N ASN A 230 3.00 2.85 -2.38
CA ASN A 230 1.65 3.31 -2.06
C ASN A 230 1.63 4.64 -1.30
N GLU A 231 2.62 4.89 -0.43
CA GLU A 231 2.67 6.12 0.39
C GLU A 231 3.50 7.23 -0.25
N TYR A 232 4.54 6.87 -1.01
CA TYR A 232 5.49 7.79 -1.64
C TYR A 232 5.73 7.42 -3.12
N PRO A 233 4.69 7.46 -3.99
CA PRO A 233 4.78 7.01 -5.38
C PRO A 233 5.86 7.72 -6.21
N GLU A 234 6.31 8.90 -5.79
CA GLU A 234 7.46 9.61 -6.38
C GLU A 234 8.77 8.80 -6.38
N VAL A 235 8.89 7.75 -5.54
CA VAL A 235 10.03 6.81 -5.59
C VAL A 235 10.18 6.16 -6.97
N ILE A 236 9.07 5.98 -7.69
CA ILE A 236 9.06 5.43 -9.05
C ILE A 236 9.65 6.42 -10.04
N ASP A 237 9.40 7.72 -9.87
CA ASP A 237 10.04 8.76 -10.72
C ASP A 237 11.57 8.76 -10.60
N ILE A 238 12.09 8.29 -9.47
CA ILE A 238 13.53 8.09 -9.25
C ILE A 238 13.99 6.78 -9.88
N THR A 239 13.41 5.67 -9.46
CA THR A 239 13.91 4.32 -9.74
C THR A 239 13.70 3.86 -11.19
N LYS A 240 12.78 4.50 -11.93
CA LYS A 240 12.53 4.20 -13.35
C LYS A 240 13.53 4.82 -14.32
N GLN A 241 14.43 5.68 -13.83
CA GLN A 241 15.42 6.35 -14.65
C GLN A 241 16.55 5.38 -15.04
N SER A 242 16.67 5.03 -16.32
CA SER A 242 17.78 4.23 -16.85
C SER A 242 19.10 5.01 -16.88
N GLU A 243 19.01 6.33 -17.05
CA GLU A 243 20.12 7.27 -17.04
C GLU A 243 19.71 8.55 -16.31
N PHE A 244 20.67 9.22 -15.66
CA PHE A 244 20.45 10.53 -15.05
C PHE A 244 21.75 11.32 -14.94
N THR A 245 21.65 12.65 -14.87
CA THR A 245 22.79 13.54 -14.61
C THR A 245 22.81 13.90 -13.12
N PHE A 246 23.82 13.42 -12.39
CA PHE A 246 24.04 13.79 -11.00
C PHE A 246 24.71 15.17 -10.89
N GLY A 247 24.21 16.01 -9.99
CA GLY A 247 24.85 17.27 -9.64
C GLY A 247 24.92 18.26 -10.81
N ALA A 248 23.87 18.34 -11.64
CA ALA A 248 23.81 19.17 -12.84
C ALA A 248 24.19 20.66 -12.61
N TYR A 249 24.03 21.16 -11.38
CA TYR A 249 24.33 22.55 -10.99
C TYR A 249 25.53 22.65 -10.02
N THR A 250 26.39 21.64 -10.04
CA THR A 250 27.63 21.55 -9.26
C THR A 250 28.85 21.72 -10.16
N SER A 251 30.03 21.71 -9.57
CA SER A 251 31.32 21.89 -10.25
C SER A 251 31.66 20.71 -11.16
N TYR A 252 31.09 19.53 -10.90
CA TYR A 252 31.38 18.29 -11.60
C TYR A 252 30.10 17.48 -11.84
N PRO A 253 29.26 17.86 -12.82
CA PRO A 253 28.12 17.05 -13.21
C PRO A 253 28.60 15.73 -13.85
N GLU A 254 27.89 14.65 -13.59
CA GLU A 254 28.21 13.31 -14.10
C GLU A 254 26.96 12.63 -14.66
N ASP A 255 27.05 12.14 -15.90
CA ASP A 255 26.01 11.32 -16.50
C ASP A 255 26.22 9.86 -16.09
N LEU A 256 25.19 9.26 -15.51
CA LEU A 256 25.24 7.97 -14.85
C LEU A 256 24.16 7.04 -15.39
N VAL A 257 24.47 5.74 -15.38
CA VAL A 257 23.56 4.67 -15.79
C VAL A 257 23.09 3.90 -14.55
N SER A 258 21.81 3.56 -14.51
CA SER A 258 21.20 2.83 -13.41
C SER A 258 21.85 1.46 -13.16
N ALA A 259 21.99 1.11 -11.88
CA ALA A 259 22.40 -0.22 -11.46
C ALA A 259 21.30 -1.28 -11.70
N ASN A 260 20.07 -0.88 -12.02
CA ASN A 260 19.01 -1.78 -12.43
C ASN A 260 19.03 -1.97 -13.95
N HIS A 261 19.78 -2.97 -14.43
CA HIS A 261 19.89 -3.27 -15.87
C HIS A 261 18.61 -3.80 -16.52
N MET A 262 17.55 -4.04 -15.75
CA MET A 262 16.26 -4.49 -16.28
C MET A 262 15.36 -3.32 -16.74
N LEU A 263 15.79 -2.07 -16.56
CA LEU A 263 15.06 -0.89 -17.03
C LEU A 263 15.11 -0.75 -18.57
N PRO A 264 14.20 0.04 -19.18
CA PRO A 264 14.16 0.26 -20.62
C PRO A 264 15.49 0.78 -21.19
N GLY A 265 15.94 0.20 -22.29
CA GLY A 265 17.17 0.57 -23.00
C GLY A 265 18.47 0.02 -22.40
N LEU A 266 18.40 -0.75 -21.30
CA LEU A 266 19.56 -1.36 -20.65
C LEU A 266 19.70 -2.85 -21.02
N PRO A 267 20.86 -3.49 -20.75
CA PRO A 267 21.20 -4.81 -21.32
C PRO A 267 20.23 -5.96 -21.01
N ASP A 268 19.55 -5.91 -19.86
CA ASP A 268 18.65 -6.96 -19.38
C ASP A 268 17.19 -6.49 -19.35
N GLU A 269 16.84 -5.51 -20.20
CA GLU A 269 15.53 -4.86 -20.25
C GLU A 269 14.37 -5.87 -20.13
N TYR A 270 13.48 -5.60 -19.18
CA TYR A 270 12.22 -6.30 -19.04
C TYR A 270 11.06 -5.32 -19.17
N GLN A 271 10.10 -5.63 -20.04
CA GLN A 271 8.97 -4.74 -20.33
C GLN A 271 8.18 -4.41 -19.06
N GLY A 272 8.00 -3.11 -18.80
CA GLY A 272 7.24 -2.60 -17.66
C GLY A 272 8.06 -2.46 -16.37
N MET A 273 9.36 -2.81 -16.37
CA MET A 273 10.21 -2.63 -15.20
C MET A 273 10.38 -1.14 -14.89
N THR A 274 10.12 -0.75 -13.64
CA THR A 274 10.21 0.65 -13.20
C THR A 274 11.01 0.83 -11.91
N GLY A 275 11.47 -0.25 -11.27
CA GLY A 275 12.23 -0.14 -10.03
C GLY A 275 12.54 -1.50 -9.41
N LEU A 276 12.93 -1.59 -8.14
CA LEU A 276 13.19 -0.49 -7.20
C LEU A 276 14.68 -0.41 -6.84
N LYS A 277 15.26 -1.51 -6.34
CA LYS A 277 16.63 -1.47 -5.81
C LYS A 277 17.35 -2.79 -5.87
N THR A 278 18.57 -2.75 -6.42
CA THR A 278 19.54 -3.84 -6.41
C THR A 278 20.41 -3.79 -5.14
N GLY A 279 20.92 -4.95 -4.71
CA GLY A 279 21.96 -5.03 -3.67
C GLY A 279 22.82 -6.27 -3.84
N SER A 280 24.11 -6.15 -3.56
CA SER A 280 25.07 -7.24 -3.70
C SER A 280 26.32 -6.94 -2.92
N ASP A 281 27.15 -7.96 -2.77
CA ASP A 281 28.55 -7.87 -2.35
C ASP A 281 29.40 -8.58 -3.42
N ILE A 282 30.72 -8.57 -3.25
CA ILE A 282 31.67 -9.18 -4.19
C ILE A 282 31.62 -10.72 -4.19
N TYR A 283 30.98 -11.32 -3.19
CA TYR A 283 30.89 -12.78 -3.04
C TYR A 283 29.71 -13.35 -3.84
N GLU A 284 29.83 -14.62 -4.25
CA GLU A 284 28.71 -15.34 -4.86
C GLU A 284 27.55 -15.51 -3.87
N TYR A 285 26.32 -15.59 -4.40
CA TYR A 285 25.08 -15.77 -3.63
C TYR A 285 24.69 -14.58 -2.75
N THR A 286 25.09 -13.38 -3.19
CA THR A 286 24.79 -12.11 -2.50
C THR A 286 23.88 -11.19 -3.33
N SER A 287 23.72 -11.46 -4.63
CA SER A 287 22.97 -10.60 -5.55
C SER A 287 21.47 -10.67 -5.29
N SER A 288 20.90 -9.54 -4.91
CA SER A 288 19.54 -9.38 -4.42
C SER A 288 18.85 -8.22 -5.14
N PHE A 289 17.52 -8.25 -5.20
CA PHE A 289 16.72 -7.24 -5.88
C PHE A 289 15.32 -7.16 -5.31
N ALA A 290 14.87 -5.94 -5.05
CA ALA A 290 13.47 -5.60 -4.95
C ALA A 290 13.07 -4.94 -6.27
N GLY A 291 12.27 -5.65 -7.06
CA GLY A 291 11.77 -5.23 -8.36
C GLY A 291 10.34 -4.76 -8.28
N TYR A 292 9.99 -3.78 -9.11
CA TYR A 292 8.61 -3.35 -9.34
C TYR A 292 8.36 -3.24 -10.83
N THR A 293 7.28 -3.87 -11.29
CA THR A 293 6.90 -3.93 -12.71
C THR A 293 5.45 -3.56 -12.87
N GLU A 294 5.18 -2.65 -13.80
CA GLU A 294 3.85 -2.20 -14.19
C GLU A 294 3.56 -2.69 -15.61
N ASN A 295 2.61 -3.63 -15.75
CA ASN A 295 2.28 -4.16 -17.07
C ASN A 295 0.78 -4.49 -17.16
N ASN A 296 0.08 -3.89 -18.13
CA ASN A 296 -1.33 -4.13 -18.42
C ASN A 296 -2.27 -4.07 -17.19
N GLY A 297 -1.99 -3.15 -16.26
CA GLY A 297 -2.79 -2.98 -15.04
C GLY A 297 -2.60 -4.11 -14.02
N LEU A 298 -1.52 -4.89 -14.15
CA LEU A 298 -1.04 -5.83 -13.15
C LEU A 298 0.33 -5.36 -12.64
N ASN A 299 0.32 -4.80 -11.45
CA ASN A 299 1.50 -4.28 -10.77
C ASN A 299 2.09 -5.37 -9.87
N ILE A 300 3.35 -5.73 -10.11
CA ILE A 300 4.02 -6.83 -9.41
C ILE A 300 5.25 -6.30 -8.67
N ILE A 301 5.36 -6.69 -7.40
CA ILE A 301 6.62 -6.60 -6.65
C ILE A 301 7.28 -7.98 -6.68
N THR A 302 8.55 -8.03 -7.09
CA THR A 302 9.39 -9.23 -6.97
C THR A 302 10.51 -8.97 -5.96
N VAL A 303 10.79 -9.93 -5.10
CA VAL A 303 11.96 -9.89 -4.22
C VAL A 303 12.78 -11.13 -4.47
N ILE A 304 14.06 -10.94 -4.77
CA ILE A 304 15.08 -11.99 -4.83
C ILE A 304 16.17 -11.66 -3.81
N ILE A 305 16.55 -12.63 -3.00
CA ILE A 305 17.68 -12.52 -2.09
C ILE A 305 18.71 -13.60 -2.43
N GLY A 306 19.94 -13.18 -2.70
CA GLY A 306 21.09 -14.07 -2.78
C GLY A 306 21.15 -15.01 -3.98
N CYS A 307 20.97 -14.49 -5.19
CA CYS A 307 21.42 -15.18 -6.41
C CYS A 307 22.93 -15.12 -6.54
N ARG A 308 23.49 -16.05 -7.32
CA ARG A 308 24.94 -16.20 -7.52
C ARG A 308 25.61 -14.89 -7.97
N ASN A 309 25.01 -14.16 -8.91
CA ASN A 309 25.51 -12.88 -9.45
C ASN A 309 24.35 -12.02 -9.99
N ALA A 310 24.65 -10.85 -10.57
CA ALA A 310 23.67 -9.90 -11.10
C ALA A 310 22.86 -10.45 -12.29
N ASP A 311 23.52 -11.14 -13.21
CA ASP A 311 22.89 -11.71 -14.41
C ASP A 311 21.90 -12.81 -14.02
N ASP A 312 22.33 -13.72 -13.14
CA ASP A 312 21.46 -14.78 -12.59
C ASP A 312 20.25 -14.17 -11.86
N ARG A 313 20.45 -13.11 -11.06
CA ARG A 313 19.34 -12.38 -10.40
C ARG A 313 18.34 -11.84 -11.41
N ASN A 314 18.80 -11.25 -12.52
CA ASN A 314 17.92 -10.68 -13.55
C ASN A 314 17.14 -11.78 -14.28
N VAL A 315 17.81 -12.89 -14.60
CA VAL A 315 17.19 -14.07 -15.22
C VAL A 315 16.13 -14.68 -14.30
N GLU A 316 16.42 -14.88 -13.02
CA GLU A 316 15.47 -15.43 -12.06
C GLU A 316 14.28 -14.48 -11.84
N THR A 317 14.50 -13.16 -11.82
CA THR A 317 13.43 -12.15 -11.73
C THR A 317 12.52 -12.23 -12.96
N ALA A 318 13.09 -12.28 -14.16
CA ALA A 318 12.35 -12.39 -15.40
C ALA A 318 11.51 -13.66 -15.46
N LYS A 319 12.01 -14.81 -14.95
CA LYS A 319 11.22 -16.05 -14.86
C LYS A 319 9.98 -15.91 -13.99
N MET A 320 10.09 -15.22 -12.85
CA MET A 320 8.96 -14.98 -11.95
C MET A 320 7.91 -14.08 -12.63
N LEU A 321 8.34 -12.99 -13.25
CA LEU A 321 7.46 -12.08 -13.99
C LEU A 321 6.80 -12.77 -15.19
N ASP A 322 7.56 -13.58 -15.94
CA ASP A 322 7.04 -14.36 -17.05
C ASP A 322 5.95 -15.33 -16.60
N PHE A 323 6.15 -16.00 -15.46
CA PHE A 323 5.12 -16.84 -14.86
C PHE A 323 3.86 -16.03 -14.52
N ALA A 324 4.02 -14.88 -13.86
CA ALA A 324 2.89 -14.03 -13.49
C ALA A 324 2.08 -13.58 -14.72
N TYR A 325 2.73 -12.99 -15.71
CA TYR A 325 2.03 -12.40 -16.86
C TYR A 325 1.52 -13.42 -17.88
N LYS A 326 2.02 -14.67 -17.88
CA LYS A 326 1.55 -15.74 -18.77
C LYS A 326 0.49 -16.63 -18.14
N THR A 327 0.50 -16.79 -16.82
CA THR A 327 -0.28 -17.83 -16.12
C THR A 327 -1.35 -17.26 -15.19
N LEU A 328 -1.20 -16.04 -14.68
CA LEU A 328 -2.17 -15.48 -13.75
C LEU A 328 -3.35 -14.83 -14.48
N ASP A 329 -4.54 -15.27 -14.13
CA ASP A 329 -5.80 -14.64 -14.50
C ASP A 329 -6.22 -13.62 -13.44
N GLN A 330 -6.95 -12.59 -13.87
CA GLN A 330 -7.57 -11.59 -13.00
C GLN A 330 -9.01 -11.98 -12.70
N TYR A 331 -9.32 -12.31 -11.45
CA TYR A 331 -10.68 -12.55 -10.97
C TYR A 331 -11.19 -11.32 -10.20
N ILE A 332 -12.23 -10.67 -10.73
CA ILE A 332 -12.87 -9.53 -10.06
C ILE A 332 -13.73 -10.08 -8.92
N VAL A 333 -13.24 -9.94 -7.69
CA VAL A 333 -14.00 -10.35 -6.50
C VAL A 333 -15.06 -9.30 -6.18
N VAL A 334 -14.71 -8.01 -6.32
CA VAL A 334 -15.63 -6.88 -6.13
C VAL A 334 -15.42 -5.86 -7.24
N ALA A 335 -16.49 -5.58 -7.99
CA ALA A 335 -16.47 -4.56 -9.03
C ALA A 335 -16.53 -3.15 -8.41
N PRO A 336 -15.96 -2.12 -9.06
CA PRO A 336 -16.07 -0.74 -8.58
C PRO A 336 -17.54 -0.32 -8.49
N ASP A 337 -17.87 0.51 -7.51
CA ASP A 337 -19.24 0.99 -7.24
C ASP A 337 -20.26 -0.12 -6.91
N SER A 338 -19.80 -1.34 -6.60
CA SER A 338 -20.70 -2.41 -6.13
C SER A 338 -21.34 -2.00 -4.80
N SER A 339 -22.67 -1.92 -4.78
CA SER A 339 -23.42 -1.76 -3.54
C SER A 339 -23.25 -3.01 -2.67
N ILE A 340 -22.69 -2.86 -1.48
CA ILE A 340 -22.55 -3.97 -0.53
C ILE A 340 -23.75 -3.99 0.40
N ASN A 341 -24.60 -5.00 0.25
CA ASN A 341 -25.69 -5.25 1.19
C ASN A 341 -25.16 -6.02 2.42
N GLY A 342 -25.81 -5.88 3.57
CA GLY A 342 -25.51 -6.73 4.74
C GLY A 342 -24.35 -6.29 5.63
N ILE A 343 -23.76 -5.11 5.43
CA ILE A 343 -22.67 -4.56 6.28
C ILE A 343 -23.11 -4.09 7.68
N GLY A 344 -24.32 -4.45 8.11
CA GLY A 344 -24.97 -3.98 9.34
C GLY A 344 -26.03 -2.91 9.07
N GLY A 345 -27.12 -2.93 9.84
CA GLY A 345 -28.16 -1.90 9.79
C GLY A 345 -27.79 -0.65 10.59
N PHE A 346 -28.54 0.43 10.43
CA PHE A 346 -28.45 1.62 11.28
C PHE A 346 -29.49 1.58 12.39
N GLU A 347 -29.10 1.89 13.63
CA GLU A 347 -30.04 2.03 14.74
C GLU A 347 -30.35 3.50 15.01
N THR A 348 -31.62 3.89 14.86
CA THR A 348 -32.13 5.21 15.27
C THR A 348 -33.13 5.05 16.42
N ARG A 349 -33.34 6.10 17.23
CA ARG A 349 -34.36 6.13 18.30
C ARG A 349 -35.80 5.93 17.83
N GLN A 350 -36.10 5.93 16.52
CA GLN A 350 -37.48 5.82 16.03
C GLN A 350 -37.80 4.70 15.04
N ALA A 351 -36.83 4.05 14.38
CA ALA A 351 -37.06 2.80 13.66
C ALA A 351 -35.74 2.21 13.16
N SER A 352 -35.65 0.88 13.18
CA SER A 352 -34.58 0.08 12.58
C SER A 352 -34.71 -0.02 11.04
N LYS A 353 -34.64 1.09 10.32
CA LYS A 353 -34.78 1.10 8.84
C LYS A 353 -33.90 2.11 8.10
N GLY A 354 -32.65 2.28 8.51
CA GLY A 354 -31.61 2.81 7.62
C GLY A 354 -30.66 1.68 7.25
N VAL A 355 -30.57 1.30 5.97
CA VAL A 355 -29.41 0.53 5.49
C VAL A 355 -28.33 1.57 5.23
N VAL A 356 -27.10 1.34 5.67
CA VAL A 356 -25.99 2.21 5.25
C VAL A 356 -25.63 1.80 3.84
N SER A 357 -25.91 2.67 2.87
CA SER A 357 -25.46 2.43 1.50
C SER A 357 -23.94 2.55 1.46
N ALA A 358 -23.27 1.47 1.06
CA ALA A 358 -21.83 1.41 1.04
C ALA A 358 -21.31 0.84 -0.27
N ALA A 359 -20.15 1.36 -0.67
CA ALA A 359 -19.48 0.94 -1.89
C ALA A 359 -17.99 0.77 -1.67
N VAL A 360 -17.40 -0.08 -2.50
CA VAL A 360 -15.97 -0.08 -2.72
C VAL A 360 -15.64 0.96 -3.80
N LYS A 361 -14.68 1.84 -3.50
CA LYS A 361 -14.24 2.89 -4.45
C LYS A 361 -13.37 2.35 -5.58
N GLU A 362 -12.67 1.23 -5.35
CA GLU A 362 -11.73 0.65 -6.30
C GLU A 362 -12.07 -0.81 -6.60
N LYS A 363 -11.73 -1.29 -7.80
CA LYS A 363 -11.88 -2.71 -8.13
C LYS A 363 -10.98 -3.54 -7.19
N PHE A 364 -11.50 -4.64 -6.65
CA PHE A 364 -10.65 -5.61 -5.97
C PHE A 364 -10.46 -6.85 -6.86
N VAL A 365 -9.22 -7.04 -7.31
CA VAL A 365 -8.84 -8.12 -8.22
C VAL A 365 -7.98 -9.12 -7.47
N LEU A 366 -8.41 -10.37 -7.50
CA LEU A 366 -7.64 -11.52 -7.06
C LEU A 366 -6.91 -12.10 -8.26
N LEU A 367 -5.63 -12.42 -8.09
CA LEU A 367 -4.87 -13.14 -9.10
C LEU A 367 -4.88 -14.63 -8.80
N THR A 368 -5.00 -15.44 -9.84
CA THR A 368 -5.22 -16.88 -9.70
C THR A 368 -4.56 -17.63 -10.85
N THR A 369 -4.05 -18.83 -10.59
CA THR A 369 -3.62 -19.77 -11.64
C THR A 369 -4.73 -20.73 -12.04
N ASN A 370 -5.88 -20.66 -11.37
CA ASN A 370 -7.02 -21.54 -11.55
C ASN A 370 -8.26 -20.73 -11.92
N THR A 371 -9.08 -21.26 -12.83
CA THR A 371 -10.39 -20.65 -13.14
C THR A 371 -11.53 -21.23 -12.29
N LYS A 372 -11.22 -22.21 -11.43
CA LYS A 372 -12.16 -22.90 -10.54
C LYS A 372 -11.52 -22.98 -9.17
N PHE A 373 -11.97 -22.12 -8.27
CA PHE A 373 -11.53 -22.05 -6.88
C PHE A 373 -12.67 -21.42 -6.08
N ASN A 374 -12.65 -21.62 -4.76
CA ASN A 374 -13.57 -20.94 -3.87
C ASN A 374 -12.84 -19.89 -3.04
N VAL A 375 -13.43 -18.70 -3.00
CA VAL A 375 -13.05 -17.63 -2.09
C VAL A 375 -14.27 -17.23 -1.29
N GLN A 376 -14.08 -16.79 -0.05
CA GLN A 376 -15.12 -16.24 0.80
C GLN A 376 -14.79 -14.78 1.08
N ALA A 377 -15.78 -13.91 1.10
CA ALA A 377 -15.61 -12.50 1.41
C ALA A 377 -16.47 -12.14 2.63
N GLU A 378 -15.87 -11.50 3.62
CA GLU A 378 -16.53 -11.11 4.86
C GLU A 378 -16.33 -9.61 5.11
N PHE A 379 -17.37 -8.87 5.48
CA PHE A 379 -17.21 -7.49 5.88
C PHE A 379 -16.74 -7.40 7.34
N ILE A 380 -15.57 -6.81 7.56
CA ILE A 380 -14.99 -6.50 8.86
C ILE A 380 -15.18 -5.00 9.13
N PRO A 381 -16.11 -4.62 10.03
CA PRO A 381 -16.33 -3.23 10.40
C PRO A 381 -15.14 -2.70 11.19
N THR A 382 -14.70 -1.47 10.87
CA THR A 382 -13.62 -0.79 11.60
C THR A 382 -13.99 0.61 12.04
N HIS A 383 -15.19 1.08 11.68
CA HIS A 383 -15.64 2.41 12.05
C HIS A 383 -15.89 2.51 13.56
N PRO A 384 -15.46 3.59 14.24
CA PRO A 384 -15.64 3.74 15.70
C PRO A 384 -17.10 3.71 16.17
N GLN A 385 -18.04 3.99 15.27
CA GLN A 385 -19.47 3.97 15.58
C GLN A 385 -20.16 2.64 15.29
N TYR A 386 -19.40 1.62 14.88
CA TYR A 386 -19.95 0.27 14.75
C TYR A 386 -20.09 -0.39 16.12
N ASN A 387 -21.24 -1.02 16.36
CA ASN A 387 -21.55 -1.73 17.58
C ASN A 387 -21.62 -3.24 17.32
N ASP A 388 -20.58 -3.97 17.75
CA ASP A 388 -20.45 -5.42 17.57
C ASP A 388 -21.54 -6.22 18.28
N THR A 389 -22.12 -5.69 19.37
CA THR A 389 -23.19 -6.40 20.11
C THR A 389 -24.47 -6.47 19.30
N TYR A 390 -24.73 -5.45 18.49
CA TYR A 390 -25.97 -5.33 17.72
C TYR A 390 -25.77 -5.55 16.22
N ASN A 391 -24.52 -5.68 15.76
CA ASN A 391 -24.13 -5.69 14.34
C ASN A 391 -24.72 -4.49 13.57
N LYS A 392 -24.55 -3.29 14.13
CA LYS A 392 -25.14 -2.06 13.60
C LYS A 392 -24.23 -0.86 13.79
N PHE A 393 -24.34 0.10 12.88
CA PHE A 393 -23.79 1.43 13.06
C PHE A 393 -24.72 2.30 13.93
N GLN A 394 -24.12 3.18 14.74
CA GLN A 394 -24.81 4.13 15.62
C GLN A 394 -24.32 5.56 15.33
N GLY A 395 -25.01 6.60 15.79
CA GLY A 395 -24.52 7.98 15.67
C GLY A 395 -24.82 8.63 14.31
N ASN A 396 -23.87 9.41 13.78
CA ASN A 396 -23.95 10.05 12.47
C ASN A 396 -22.72 9.62 11.67
N ILE A 397 -22.94 9.05 10.50
CA ILE A 397 -21.93 8.69 9.50
C ILE A 397 -22.06 9.64 8.33
N LEU A 398 -20.94 10.18 7.86
CA LEU A 398 -20.91 11.05 6.69
C LEU A 398 -20.53 10.27 5.43
N ALA A 399 -21.05 10.70 4.29
CA ALA A 399 -20.65 10.20 2.99
C ALA A 399 -19.12 10.32 2.82
N GLY A 400 -18.48 9.24 2.39
CA GLY A 400 -17.04 9.14 2.21
C GLY A 400 -16.26 8.67 3.44
N GLU A 401 -16.89 8.50 4.61
CA GLU A 401 -16.26 7.87 5.78
C GLU A 401 -16.01 6.37 5.53
N LYS A 402 -14.88 5.87 6.02
CA LYS A 402 -14.53 4.44 5.93
C LYS A 402 -15.31 3.65 6.98
N LEU A 403 -16.15 2.73 6.53
CA LEU A 403 -17.00 1.90 7.37
C LEU A 403 -16.27 0.65 7.91
N GLY A 404 -15.39 0.09 7.10
CA GLY A 404 -14.71 -1.16 7.38
C GLY A 404 -13.92 -1.64 6.18
N ASN A 405 -13.68 -2.94 6.13
CA ASN A 405 -12.99 -3.60 5.04
C ASN A 405 -13.72 -4.89 4.64
N ILE A 406 -13.73 -5.25 3.37
CA ILE A 406 -14.03 -6.63 2.95
C ILE A 406 -12.75 -7.43 3.11
N ALA A 407 -12.88 -8.62 3.65
CA ALA A 407 -11.81 -9.53 4.01
C ALA A 407 -11.99 -10.80 3.18
N VAL A 408 -11.05 -11.10 2.27
CA VAL A 408 -11.17 -12.22 1.31
C VAL A 408 -10.31 -13.42 1.71
N LYS A 409 -10.95 -14.56 1.99
CA LYS A 409 -10.33 -15.85 2.34
C LYS A 409 -10.37 -16.83 1.17
N GLY A 410 -9.39 -17.71 1.06
CA GLY A 410 -9.37 -18.81 0.09
C GLY A 410 -8.33 -19.87 0.45
N VAL A 411 -8.38 -21.04 -0.21
CA VAL A 411 -7.36 -22.09 -0.03
C VAL A 411 -6.02 -21.60 -0.59
N ASN A 412 -4.97 -21.62 0.23
CA ASN A 412 -3.62 -21.10 -0.06
C ASN A 412 -3.59 -19.63 -0.53
N LEU A 413 -4.57 -18.83 -0.13
CA LEU A 413 -4.56 -17.40 -0.38
C LEU A 413 -3.78 -16.69 0.73
N LEU A 414 -2.59 -16.18 0.39
CA LEU A 414 -1.65 -15.57 1.32
C LEU A 414 -1.47 -14.08 1.00
N TYR A 415 -1.20 -13.28 2.03
CA TYR A 415 -0.93 -11.85 1.93
C TYR A 415 0.36 -11.46 2.67
N LEU A 416 0.94 -10.33 2.29
CA LEU A 416 2.15 -9.78 2.92
C LEU A 416 1.93 -9.39 4.40
N LYS A 417 0.80 -8.74 4.71
CA LYS A 417 0.52 -8.18 6.04
C LYS A 417 -0.10 -9.23 6.95
N ASP A 418 0.73 -9.72 7.86
CA ASP A 418 0.54 -10.64 8.99
C ASP A 418 -0.29 -11.94 8.83
N SER A 419 0.28 -12.94 9.47
CA SER A 419 0.17 -14.39 9.34
C SER A 419 -0.98 -15.04 10.13
N THR A 420 -1.86 -14.24 10.75
CA THR A 420 -3.07 -14.75 11.43
C THR A 420 -4.37 -14.34 10.73
N GLU A 421 -4.28 -13.45 9.75
CA GLU A 421 -5.41 -12.82 9.09
C GLU A 421 -5.22 -12.91 7.57
N THR A 422 -5.73 -14.00 7.00
CA THR A 422 -5.70 -14.38 5.57
C THR A 422 -6.58 -13.49 4.70
N TYR A 423 -6.43 -12.17 4.78
CA TYR A 423 -7.34 -11.22 4.13
C TYR A 423 -6.61 -10.20 3.27
N ALA A 424 -7.08 -10.03 2.04
CA ALA A 424 -7.04 -8.72 1.42
C ALA A 424 -8.09 -7.85 2.09
N TYR A 425 -7.71 -6.64 2.49
CA TYR A 425 -8.65 -5.65 2.98
C TYR A 425 -9.04 -4.71 1.86
N VAL A 426 -10.31 -4.77 1.46
CA VAL A 426 -10.89 -3.85 0.50
C VAL A 426 -11.66 -2.78 1.28
N PRO A 427 -11.20 -1.52 1.35
CA PRO A 427 -11.88 -0.51 2.16
C PRO A 427 -13.27 -0.23 1.61
N VAL A 428 -14.24 -0.22 2.52
CA VAL A 428 -15.65 0.06 2.23
C VAL A 428 -16.00 1.43 2.79
N TYR A 429 -16.66 2.26 1.99
CA TYR A 429 -17.00 3.63 2.36
C TYR A 429 -18.51 3.85 2.35
N ALA A 430 -18.98 4.72 3.23
CA ALA A 430 -20.33 5.25 3.17
C ALA A 430 -20.53 6.05 1.87
N THR A 431 -21.65 5.84 1.20
CA THR A 431 -22.01 6.57 -0.04
C THR A 431 -22.96 7.74 0.21
N GLU A 432 -23.53 7.81 1.41
CA GLU A 432 -24.49 8.83 1.81
C GLU A 432 -24.34 9.17 3.30
N ASP A 433 -24.87 10.33 3.70
CA ASP A 433 -24.95 10.72 5.10
C ASP A 433 -26.07 9.92 5.80
N VAL A 434 -25.77 9.27 6.93
CA VAL A 434 -26.72 8.45 7.70
C VAL A 434 -26.67 8.84 9.18
N GLY A 435 -27.80 9.25 9.76
CA GLY A 435 -27.86 9.62 11.18
C GLY A 435 -29.11 10.42 11.58
N GLU A 436 -29.43 10.47 12.89
CA GLU A 436 -30.68 11.04 13.41
C GLU A 436 -30.94 12.50 12.97
N GLY A 437 -29.88 13.29 12.75
CA GLY A 437 -29.98 14.67 12.26
C GLY A 437 -30.38 14.78 10.79
N PHE A 438 -30.00 13.81 9.96
CA PHE A 438 -30.20 13.85 8.50
C PHE A 438 -31.60 13.39 8.09
N PHE A 439 -32.17 12.43 8.81
CA PHE A 439 -33.55 12.00 8.59
C PHE A 439 -34.57 13.13 8.84
N LEU A 440 -34.30 14.01 9.82
CA LEU A 440 -35.15 15.17 10.11
C LEU A 440 -35.12 16.24 9.01
N PHE A 441 -33.99 16.42 8.32
CA PHE A 441 -33.88 17.37 7.21
C PHE A 441 -34.58 16.87 5.94
N ASN A 442 -34.42 15.59 5.57
CA ASN A 442 -35.12 15.02 4.41
C ASN A 442 -36.64 14.98 4.60
N TRP A 443 -37.12 14.73 5.82
CA TRP A 443 -38.56 14.80 6.13
C TRP A 443 -39.15 16.21 5.96
N ILE A 444 -38.36 17.25 6.25
CA ILE A 444 -38.78 18.65 6.09
C ILE A 444 -38.76 19.07 4.61
N GLU A 445 -37.80 18.61 3.81
CA GLU A 445 -37.75 18.86 2.36
C GLU A 445 -38.88 18.12 1.61
N GLU A 446 -39.16 16.85 1.93
CA GLU A 446 -40.31 16.13 1.37
C GLU A 446 -41.66 16.81 1.73
N LEU A 447 -41.76 17.40 2.93
CA LEU A 447 -42.93 18.19 3.32
C LEU A 447 -43.02 19.54 2.57
N LYS A 448 -41.91 20.14 2.17
CA LYS A 448 -41.93 21.35 1.33
C LYS A 448 -42.47 21.04 -0.06
N ASP A 449 -42.12 19.92 -0.66
CA ASP A 449 -42.65 19.52 -1.97
C ASP A 449 -44.16 19.21 -1.90
N ILE A 450 -44.63 18.65 -0.79
CA ILE A 450 -46.06 18.44 -0.53
C ILE A 450 -46.80 19.78 -0.30
N ILE A 451 -46.18 20.75 0.37
CA ILE A 451 -46.80 22.05 0.66
C ILE A 451 -46.80 22.96 -0.57
N VAL A 452 -45.78 22.89 -1.43
CA VAL A 452 -45.72 23.66 -2.68
C VAL A 452 -46.70 23.10 -3.73
N GLY A 453 -46.97 21.80 -3.74
CA GLY A 453 -48.00 21.18 -4.59
C GLY A 453 -49.46 21.47 -4.18
N VAL A 454 -49.68 22.06 -2.99
CA VAL A 454 -51.03 22.39 -2.47
C VAL A 454 -51.35 23.89 -2.61
N PHE A 455 -50.39 24.71 -3.03
CA PHE A 455 -50.55 26.16 -3.23
C PHE A 455 -50.19 26.67 -4.64
N VAL A 456 -50.35 25.84 -5.67
CA VAL A 456 -50.39 26.27 -7.09
C VAL A 456 -51.73 25.90 -7.71
#